data_AF-A0A1M6QS21-F1
#
_entry.id   AF-A0A1M6QS21-F1
#
_cell.length_a   1.000
_cell.length_b   1.000
_cell.length_c   1.000
_cell.angle_alpha   90.00
_cell.angle_beta   90.00
_cell.angle_gamma   90.00
#
_symmetry.space_group_name_H-M   'P 1'
#
loop_
_entity.id
_entity.type
_entity.pdbx_description
1 polymer ?
#
loop_
_entity_poly.entity_id
_entity_poly.type
_entity_poly.pdbx_seq_one_letter_code
_entity_poly.pdbx_strand_id
1 'polypeptide(L)'
;MSVRHLVRQRVEDLFNRLGLEEALPVYALYIKDEDPDTIEVSEFELESLEPEDKKKLLDRITRESLEKEVLGYKLAALITHEGKVSTDMDLSQEILEEAIRRIQTLREE
;
A
#
# COMPACT_ATOMS: atom_id res chain seq x y z
N MET A 1 -15.55 5.39 16.87
CA MET A 1 -14.29 5.41 16.08
C MET A 1 -14.57 6.12 14.76
N SER A 2 -13.70 7.02 14.31
CA SER A 2 -13.81 7.68 13.00
C SER A 2 -13.15 6.80 11.92
N VAL A 3 -13.66 6.84 10.68
CA VAL A 3 -13.13 6.10 9.51
C VAL A 3 -11.62 6.30 9.36
N ARG A 4 -11.13 7.54 9.57
CA ARG A 4 -9.69 7.84 9.55
C ARG A 4 -8.88 7.02 10.56
N HIS A 5 -9.41 6.77 11.75
CA HIS A 5 -8.70 5.98 12.76
C HIS A 5 -8.65 4.50 12.36
N LEU A 6 -9.70 3.98 11.73
CA LEU A 6 -9.74 2.60 11.22
C LEU A 6 -8.75 2.42 10.06
N VAL A 7 -8.76 3.34 9.09
CA VAL A 7 -7.81 3.31 7.97
C VAL A 7 -6.38 3.43 8.48
N ARG A 8 -6.13 4.35 9.42
CA ARG A 8 -4.81 4.52 10.03
C ARG A 8 -4.31 3.23 10.68
N GLN A 9 -5.14 2.61 11.50
CA GLN A 9 -4.81 1.37 12.18
C GLN A 9 -4.52 0.26 11.18
N ARG A 10 -5.35 0.13 10.13
CA ARG A 10 -5.15 -0.86 9.06
C ARG A 10 -3.82 -0.64 8.33
N VAL A 11 -3.48 0.60 7.99
CA VAL A 11 -2.21 0.93 7.35
C VAL A 11 -1.02 0.59 8.25
N GLU A 12 -1.10 0.90 9.55
CA GLU A 12 -0.08 0.53 10.53
C GLU A 12 0.10 -0.99 10.64
N ASP A 13 -0.99 -1.74 10.73
CA ASP A 13 -0.96 -3.20 10.79
C ASP A 13 -0.33 -3.81 9.53
N LEU A 14 -0.73 -3.32 8.34
CA LEU A 14 -0.16 -3.77 7.07
C LEU A 14 1.33 -3.43 6.98
N PHE A 15 1.73 -2.21 7.36
CA PHE A 15 3.13 -1.78 7.31
C PHE A 15 4.01 -2.59 8.27
N ASN A 16 3.54 -2.85 9.49
CA ASN A 16 4.29 -3.64 10.49
C ASN A 16 4.51 -5.08 10.02
N ARG A 17 3.55 -5.69 9.31
CA ARG A 17 3.68 -7.03 8.73
C ARG A 17 4.75 -7.13 7.63
N LEU A 18 5.13 -6.02 7.00
CA LEU A 18 6.20 -6.02 6.00
C LEU A 18 7.58 -6.29 6.63
N GLY A 19 7.76 -5.97 7.91
CA GLY A 19 9.01 -6.22 8.64
C GLY A 19 10.21 -5.56 7.97
N LEU A 20 10.10 -4.29 7.57
CA LEU A 20 11.16 -3.57 6.87
C LEU A 20 12.42 -3.45 7.75
N GLU A 21 13.51 -4.05 7.28
CA GLU A 21 14.85 -3.97 7.90
C GLU A 21 15.68 -2.83 7.33
N GLU A 22 15.29 -2.28 6.17
CA GLU A 22 15.94 -1.16 5.50
C GLU A 22 14.90 -0.12 5.02
N ALA A 23 15.36 1.11 4.79
CA ALA A 23 14.53 2.18 4.24
C ALA A 23 14.32 1.94 2.74
N LEU A 24 13.16 1.39 2.40
CA LEU A 24 12.79 1.01 1.04
C LEU A 24 11.46 1.66 0.63
N PRO A 25 11.25 1.95 -0.66
CA PRO A 25 9.94 2.37 -1.16
C PRO A 25 8.86 1.33 -0.85
N VAL A 26 7.70 1.84 -0.47
CA VAL A 26 6.48 1.06 -0.23
C VAL A 26 5.44 1.46 -1.26
N TYR A 27 4.87 0.46 -1.91
CA TYR A 27 3.82 0.60 -2.91
C TYR A 27 2.48 0.23 -2.27
N ALA A 28 1.53 1.17 -2.28
CA ALA A 28 0.16 0.90 -1.89
C ALA A 28 -0.63 0.41 -3.10
N LEU A 29 -1.25 -0.76 -2.96
CA LEU A 29 -2.14 -1.34 -3.96
C LEU A 29 -3.58 -0.99 -3.60
N TYR A 30 -4.29 -0.35 -4.52
CA TYR A 30 -5.70 -0.05 -4.42
C TYR A 30 -6.47 -0.80 -5.48
N ILE A 31 -7.65 -1.33 -5.14
CA ILE A 31 -8.53 -2.03 -6.09
C ILE A 31 -9.96 -1.55 -5.95
N LYS A 32 -10.72 -1.65 -7.03
CA LYS A 32 -12.16 -1.41 -7.05
C LYS A 32 -12.88 -2.70 -7.44
N ASP A 33 -13.92 -3.06 -6.70
CA ASP A 33 -14.78 -4.23 -7.00
C ASP A 33 -14.04 -5.57 -7.24
N GLU A 34 -12.83 -5.73 -6.69
CA GLU A 34 -11.96 -6.92 -6.87
C GLU A 34 -11.58 -7.21 -8.34
N ASP A 35 -11.64 -6.19 -9.20
CA ASP A 35 -11.32 -6.30 -10.62
C ASP A 35 -9.83 -5.98 -10.87
N PRO A 36 -9.03 -6.91 -11.43
CA PRO A 36 -7.61 -6.69 -11.73
C PRO A 36 -7.37 -5.53 -12.71
N ASP A 37 -8.32 -5.20 -13.58
CA ASP A 37 -8.17 -4.07 -14.51
C ASP A 37 -8.19 -2.73 -13.78
N THR A 38 -8.86 -2.66 -12.63
CA THR A 38 -9.03 -1.45 -11.81
C THR A 38 -7.95 -1.25 -10.77
N ILE A 39 -6.88 -2.06 -10.80
CA ILE A 39 -5.75 -1.90 -9.90
C ILE A 39 -5.21 -0.46 -10.02
N GLU A 40 -4.81 0.14 -8.91
CA GLU A 40 -4.01 1.36 -8.88
C GLU A 40 -2.88 1.17 -7.89
N VAL A 41 -1.69 1.59 -8.29
CA VAL A 41 -0.50 1.51 -7.45
C VAL A 41 -0.02 2.92 -7.18
N SER A 42 0.33 3.21 -5.93
CA SER A 42 0.93 4.48 -5.55
C SER A 42 2.21 4.23 -4.77
N GLU A 43 3.27 4.88 -5.21
CA GLU A 43 4.59 4.75 -4.61
C GLU A 43 4.79 5.76 -3.49
N PHE A 44 5.35 5.28 -2.39
CA PHE A 44 5.72 6.11 -1.26
C PHE A 44 7.15 5.82 -0.83
N GLU A 45 7.99 6.85 -0.89
CA GLU A 45 9.36 6.80 -0.41
C GLU A 45 9.40 6.81 1.12
N LEU A 46 10.23 5.93 1.68
CA LEU A 46 10.61 5.92 3.08
C LEU A 46 12.05 6.43 3.20
N GLU A 47 12.21 7.63 3.76
CA GLU A 47 13.54 8.26 3.90
C GLU A 47 14.44 7.52 4.89
N SER A 48 13.88 7.02 5.98
CA SER A 48 14.61 6.29 7.02
C SER A 48 13.68 5.38 7.83
N LEU A 49 14.28 4.49 8.64
CA LEU A 49 13.53 3.66 9.60
C LEU A 49 13.23 4.36 10.93
N GLU A 50 13.56 5.66 11.05
CA GLU A 50 13.27 6.44 12.23
C GLU A 50 11.75 6.53 12.47
N PRO A 51 11.31 6.56 13.74
CA PRO A 51 9.88 6.62 14.06
C PRO A 51 9.14 7.81 13.44
N GLU A 52 9.82 8.94 13.27
CA GLU A 52 9.23 10.14 12.68
C GLU A 52 8.93 9.97 11.18
N ASP A 53 9.86 9.39 10.43
CA ASP A 53 9.71 9.20 8.98
C ASP A 53 8.71 8.09 8.68
N LYS A 54 8.72 7.01 9.48
CA LYS A 54 7.65 6.00 9.47
C LYS A 54 6.29 6.65 9.71
N LYS A 55 6.18 7.53 10.70
CA LYS A 55 4.90 8.23 10.98
C LYS A 55 4.46 9.09 9.80
N LYS A 56 5.36 9.86 9.19
CA LYS A 56 5.08 10.68 8.01
C LYS A 56 4.60 9.82 6.84
N LEU A 57 5.27 8.71 6.57
CA LEU A 57 4.89 7.76 5.52
C LEU A 57 3.46 7.24 5.76
N LEU A 58 3.21 6.71 6.95
CA LEU A 58 1.90 6.16 7.30
C LEU A 58 0.80 7.23 7.23
N ASP A 59 1.10 8.50 7.57
CA ASP A 59 0.16 9.62 7.48
C ASP A 59 -0.19 9.92 6.01
N ARG A 60 0.80 9.86 5.11
CA ARG A 60 0.62 10.02 3.67
C ARG A 60 -0.24 8.90 3.09
N ILE A 61 0.10 7.64 3.38
CA ILE A 61 -0.67 6.46 2.91
C ILE A 61 -2.11 6.53 3.45
N THR A 62 -2.30 6.89 4.72
CA THR A 62 -3.64 7.03 5.31
C THR A 62 -4.45 8.11 4.59
N ARG A 63 -3.85 9.27 4.30
CA ARG A 63 -4.55 10.36 3.61
C ARG A 63 -4.97 9.93 2.21
N GLU A 64 -4.05 9.35 1.45
CA GLU A 64 -4.34 8.88 0.10
C GLU A 64 -5.38 7.75 0.10
N SER A 65 -5.30 6.81 1.04
CA SER A 65 -6.29 5.75 1.19
C SER A 65 -7.70 6.31 1.41
N LEU A 66 -7.84 7.36 2.22
CA LEU A 66 -9.13 8.03 2.42
C LEU A 66 -9.62 8.75 1.15
N GLU A 67 -8.72 9.36 0.38
CA GLU A 67 -9.06 9.99 -0.91
C GLU A 67 -9.49 8.93 -1.95
N LYS A 68 -8.80 7.79 -2.00
CA LYS A 68 -9.12 6.64 -2.85
C LYS A 68 -10.45 5.98 -2.45
N GLU A 69 -10.76 5.88 -1.16
CA GLU A 69 -12.05 5.39 -0.67
C GLU A 69 -13.23 6.24 -1.17
N VAL A 70 -13.07 7.56 -1.27
CA VAL A 70 -14.11 8.44 -1.86
C VAL A 70 -14.35 8.13 -3.33
N LEU A 71 -13.33 7.68 -4.05
CA LEU A 71 -13.40 7.26 -5.45
C LEU A 71 -13.90 5.81 -5.63
N GLY A 72 -14.15 5.11 -4.52
CA GLY A 72 -14.64 3.73 -4.49
C GLY A 72 -13.53 2.67 -4.48
N TYR A 73 -12.28 3.07 -4.35
CA TYR A 73 -11.15 2.15 -4.23
C TYR A 73 -10.94 1.74 -2.77
N LYS A 74 -10.36 0.56 -2.55
CA LYS A 74 -9.93 0.10 -1.24
C LYS A 74 -8.46 -0.22 -1.27
N LEU A 75 -7.75 0.14 -0.20
CA LEU A 75 -6.40 -0.36 0.03
C LEU A 75 -6.47 -1.88 0.13
N ALA A 76 -5.81 -2.57 -0.78
CA ALA A 76 -5.79 -4.03 -0.89
C ALA A 76 -4.54 -4.59 -0.24
N ALA A 77 -3.37 -4.01 -0.52
CA ALA A 77 -2.09 -4.47 0.00
C ALA A 77 -1.07 -3.33 0.09
N LEU A 78 -0.04 -3.55 0.89
CA LEU A 78 1.23 -2.85 0.79
C LEU A 78 2.28 -3.81 0.24
N ILE A 79 3.12 -3.33 -0.67
CA ILE A 79 4.12 -4.12 -1.38
C ILE A 79 5.46 -3.39 -1.27
N THR A 80 6.54 -4.10 -0.96
CA THR A 80 7.90 -3.52 -0.97
C THR A 80 8.54 -3.62 -2.35
N HIS A 81 9.61 -2.86 -2.55
CA HIS A 81 10.48 -3.00 -3.72
C HIS A 81 10.99 -4.44 -3.97
N GLU A 82 11.15 -5.23 -2.90
CA GLU A 82 11.60 -6.63 -2.96
C GLU A 82 10.46 -7.61 -3.30
N GLY A 83 9.22 -7.12 -3.44
CA GLY A 83 8.04 -7.95 -3.68
C GLY A 83 7.43 -8.56 -2.41
N LYS A 84 7.80 -8.10 -1.21
CA LYS A 84 7.12 -8.53 0.03
C LYS A 84 5.74 -7.90 0.05
N VAL A 85 4.70 -8.73 0.11
CA VAL A 85 3.30 -8.30 0.12
C VAL A 85 2.73 -8.45 1.52
N SER A 86 2.09 -7.40 2.01
CA SER A 86 1.26 -7.39 3.22
C SER A 86 -0.16 -7.04 2.83
N THR A 87 -1.08 -7.98 3.07
CA THR A 87 -2.51 -7.84 2.79
C THR A 87 -3.32 -8.41 3.97
N ASP A 88 -4.52 -7.90 4.16
CA ASP A 88 -5.58 -8.46 5.01
C ASP A 88 -6.80 -8.93 4.20
N MET A 89 -6.69 -8.87 2.86
CA MET A 89 -7.66 -9.37 1.90
C MET A 89 -7.14 -10.66 1.23
N ASP A 90 -8.05 -11.58 0.92
CA ASP A 90 -7.76 -12.74 0.09
C ASP A 90 -7.69 -12.31 -1.39
N LEU A 91 -6.53 -11.82 -1.80
CA LEU A 91 -6.27 -11.42 -3.18
C LEU A 91 -5.97 -12.64 -4.04
N SER A 92 -6.54 -12.69 -5.25
CA SER A 92 -6.18 -13.71 -6.23
C SER A 92 -4.71 -13.57 -6.65
N GLN A 93 -4.09 -14.67 -7.06
CA GLN A 93 -2.73 -14.64 -7.59
C GLN A 93 -2.62 -13.72 -8.81
N GLU A 94 -3.66 -13.66 -9.65
CA GLU A 94 -3.74 -12.77 -10.81
C GLU A 94 -3.64 -11.29 -10.42
N ILE A 95 -4.35 -10.85 -9.38
CA ILE A 95 -4.27 -9.47 -8.87
C ILE A 95 -2.86 -9.16 -8.36
N LEU A 96 -2.24 -10.10 -7.65
CA LEU A 96 -0.89 -9.91 -7.12
C LEU A 96 0.16 -9.86 -8.23
N GLU A 97 0.06 -10.72 -9.23
CA GLU A 97 0.96 -10.74 -10.39
C GLU A 97 0.85 -9.44 -11.20
N GLU A 98 -0.38 -8.96 -11.43
CA GLU A 98 -0.62 -7.71 -12.13
C GLU A 98 -0.14 -6.49 -11.32
N ALA A 99 -0.34 -6.49 -10.00
CA ALA A 99 0.20 -5.46 -9.11
C ALA A 99 1.73 -5.40 -9.16
N ILE A 100 2.40 -6.56 -9.08
CA ILE A 100 3.87 -6.64 -9.19
C ILE A 100 4.34 -6.17 -10.56
N ARG A 101 3.65 -6.56 -11.64
CA ARG A 101 3.96 -6.10 -13.00
C ARG A 101 3.88 -4.57 -13.10
N ARG A 102 2.83 -3.95 -12.57
CA ARG A 102 2.67 -2.48 -12.59
C ARG A 102 3.74 -1.77 -11.77
N ILE A 103 4.13 -2.33 -10.62
CA ILE A 103 5.27 -1.83 -9.83
C ILE A 103 6.56 -1.91 -10.65
N GLN A 104 6.80 -3.01 -11.37
CA GLN A 104 7.99 -3.14 -12.23
C GLN A 104 7.99 -2.11 -13.37
N THR A 105 6.83 -1.88 -14.01
CA THR A 105 6.71 -0.83 -15.04
C THR A 105 7.00 0.55 -14.48
N LEU A 106 6.45 0.91 -13.31
CA LEU A 106 6.74 2.18 -12.65
C LEU A 106 8.23 2.37 -12.30
N ARG A 107 8.98 1.28 -12.12
CA ARG A 107 10.42 1.33 -11.87
C ARG A 107 11.28 1.51 -13.12
N GLU A 108 10.75 1.12 -14.28
CA GLU A 108 11.48 1.19 -15.56
C GLU A 108 11.27 2.52 -16.30
N GLU A 109 10.27 3.32 -15.89
CA GLU A 109 10.05 4.71 -16.33
C GLU A 109 10.95 5.71 -15.59
#